data_AF-A0AAD5JCK2-F1
#
_entry.id   AF-A0AAD5JCK2-F1
#
_cell.length_a   1.000
_cell.length_b   1.000
_cell.length_c   1.000
_cell.angle_alpha   90.00
_cell.angle_beta   90.00
_cell.angle_gamma   90.00
#
_symmetry.space_group_name_H-M   'P 1'
#
loop_
_entity.id
_entity.type
_entity.pdbx_description
1 polymer ?
#
loop_
_entity_poly.entity_id
_entity_poly.type
_entity_poly.pdbx_seq_one_letter_code
_entity_poly.pdbx_strand_id
1 'polypeptide(L)'
;MKSSDSNPPQPFSPINQALNNLQTNFSGFLHHLSHLPLLNNKPSISSLQDRANQALHAGFSRLSSCSLPSNGNQVWARIGATQLDLPRQQGAAMSTDVIEERLGEIPVYALSNPNGEFVLVSGKKTGKSLGLLCFKEEDAAALLEEMKTINPSMRQRGSKVVSLDLKKIIRMKVNGVAFRFIPDSTQIKNALQEREKAGYPDDGFPGVPVFQSRSLVLQSHNKRYRPVFFRKEDLQKSLARASRQQNKLNPAFRQGDIQVAVFEEIIKGMKEGASTWNDVVFIPPGFDVTMNPTPEQSTEN
;
A
#
# COMPACT_ATOMS: atom_id res chain seq x y z
N MET A 1 -2.84 27.56 -54.76
CA MET A 1 -2.34 28.18 -53.50
C MET A 1 -3.35 27.91 -52.40
N LYS A 2 -2.85 27.39 -51.26
CA LYS A 2 -3.48 27.18 -49.94
C LYS A 2 -4.53 26.07 -49.77
N SER A 3 -3.99 24.99 -49.20
CA SER A 3 -4.58 23.97 -48.32
C SER A 3 -5.17 24.53 -47.02
N SER A 4 -6.16 23.84 -46.44
CA SER A 4 -6.18 23.46 -45.01
C SER A 4 -7.42 22.62 -44.67
N ASP A 5 -7.19 21.74 -43.70
CA ASP A 5 -7.88 20.49 -43.41
C ASP A 5 -9.19 20.59 -42.60
N SER A 6 -9.91 19.47 -42.68
CA SER A 6 -10.96 18.96 -41.82
C SER A 6 -10.60 18.88 -40.33
N ASN A 7 -11.57 19.12 -39.44
CA ASN A 7 -11.66 18.43 -38.15
C ASN A 7 -13.12 18.34 -37.64
N PRO A 8 -13.61 17.16 -37.22
CA PRO A 8 -14.93 16.98 -36.59
C PRO A 8 -14.91 17.33 -35.09
N PRO A 9 -16.10 17.51 -34.45
CA PRO A 9 -16.18 18.04 -33.09
C PRO A 9 -15.68 17.05 -32.04
N GLN A 10 -14.81 17.53 -31.15
CA GLN A 10 -14.32 16.82 -29.98
C GLN A 10 -15.46 16.55 -28.96
N PRO A 11 -15.60 15.34 -28.41
CA PRO A 11 -16.47 15.10 -27.27
C PRO A 11 -15.82 15.61 -25.98
N PHE A 12 -16.31 16.75 -25.48
CA PHE A 12 -16.04 17.22 -24.13
C PHE A 12 -16.53 16.19 -23.11
N SER A 13 -15.62 15.61 -22.33
CA SER A 13 -15.92 14.70 -21.23
C SER A 13 -15.54 15.36 -19.90
N PRO A 14 -16.49 15.79 -19.03
CA PRO A 14 -16.21 16.47 -17.76
C PRO A 14 -15.67 15.55 -16.64
N ILE A 15 -15.33 14.30 -16.93
CA ILE A 15 -15.08 13.26 -15.91
C ILE A 15 -13.60 13.19 -15.48
N ASN A 16 -12.67 13.76 -16.25
CA ASN A 16 -11.24 13.72 -15.95
C ASN A 16 -10.77 14.72 -14.87
N GLN A 17 -11.63 15.63 -14.42
CA GLN A 17 -11.27 16.61 -13.38
C GLN A 17 -11.45 16.11 -11.94
N ALA A 18 -12.19 15.01 -11.74
CA ALA A 18 -12.40 14.45 -10.40
C ALA A 18 -11.24 13.56 -9.92
N LEU A 19 -10.45 12.98 -10.84
CA LEU A 19 -9.38 12.04 -10.53
C LEU A 19 -7.98 12.67 -10.41
N ASN A 20 -7.77 13.88 -10.93
CA ASN A 20 -6.47 14.58 -10.81
C ASN A 20 -6.17 15.13 -9.41
N ASN A 21 -7.10 15.02 -8.46
CA ASN A 21 -6.89 15.44 -7.07
C ASN A 21 -6.32 14.33 -6.15
N LEU A 22 -6.01 13.15 -6.69
CA LEU A 22 -5.35 12.08 -5.94
C LEU A 22 -3.82 12.03 -6.12
N GLN A 23 -3.23 12.93 -6.91
CA GLN A 23 -1.95 12.64 -7.56
C GLN A 23 -0.78 13.62 -7.31
N THR A 24 -0.86 14.56 -6.36
CA THR A 24 0.27 15.49 -6.16
C THR A 24 1.03 15.23 -4.86
N ASN A 25 2.20 14.60 -5.04
CA ASN A 25 3.45 14.76 -4.30
C ASN A 25 3.37 14.66 -2.77
N PHE A 26 3.87 13.56 -2.19
CA PHE A 26 4.12 13.47 -0.75
C PHE A 26 5.11 14.54 -0.25
N SER A 27 6.12 14.90 -1.06
CA SER A 27 7.01 16.04 -0.78
C SER A 27 6.24 17.37 -0.73
N GLY A 28 5.31 17.58 -1.66
CA GLY A 28 4.44 18.76 -1.68
C GLY A 28 3.40 18.79 -0.55
N PHE A 29 2.99 17.63 -0.04
CA PHE A 29 2.08 17.50 1.11
C PHE A 29 2.79 17.74 2.45
N LEU A 30 4.01 17.25 2.64
CA LEU A 30 4.83 17.62 3.80
C LEU A 30 5.15 19.12 3.79
N HIS A 31 5.43 19.69 2.60
CA HIS A 31 5.48 21.14 2.42
C HIS A 31 4.13 21.82 2.74
N HIS A 32 2.98 21.27 2.35
CA HIS A 32 1.67 21.83 2.68
C HIS A 32 1.30 21.70 4.16
N LEU A 33 1.72 20.64 4.85
CA LEU A 33 1.59 20.48 6.29
C LEU A 33 2.43 21.54 7.01
N SER A 34 3.62 21.86 6.50
CA SER A 34 4.42 22.99 7.00
C SER A 34 3.77 24.37 6.76
N HIS A 35 2.84 24.48 5.81
CA HIS A 35 2.09 25.71 5.48
C HIS A 35 0.66 25.76 6.05
N LEU A 36 0.21 24.76 6.80
CA LEU A 36 -1.02 24.90 7.57
C LEU A 36 -0.78 25.99 8.63
N PRO A 37 -1.61 27.04 8.75
CA PRO A 37 -1.38 28.13 9.72
C PRO A 37 -1.33 27.66 11.18
N LEU A 38 -1.77 26.42 11.44
CA LEU A 38 -1.72 25.74 12.73
C LEU A 38 -0.33 25.14 13.06
N LEU A 39 0.52 24.94 12.05
CA LEU A 39 1.82 24.25 12.09
C LEU A 39 3.00 25.14 11.65
N ASN A 40 2.71 26.38 11.22
CA ASN A 40 3.61 27.28 10.51
C ASN A 40 4.82 27.80 11.33
N ASN A 41 4.99 27.38 12.59
CA ASN A 41 5.94 28.02 13.50
C ASN A 41 6.92 27.07 14.22
N LYS A 42 7.08 25.80 13.81
CA LYS A 42 8.06 24.91 14.48
C LYS A 42 8.87 23.99 13.54
N PRO A 43 10.18 23.82 13.79
CA PRO A 43 11.09 22.93 13.05
C PRO A 43 10.88 21.42 13.35
N SER A 44 9.74 21.01 13.92
CA SER A 44 9.54 19.66 14.46
C SER A 44 9.09 18.60 13.44
N ILE A 45 8.66 18.97 12.23
CA ILE A 45 8.26 17.97 11.21
C ILE A 45 9.48 17.35 10.51
N SER A 46 10.54 18.13 10.25
CA SER A 46 11.84 17.54 9.88
C SER A 46 12.34 16.64 11.01
N SER A 47 12.11 17.03 12.27
CA SER A 47 12.44 16.18 13.41
C SER A 47 11.62 14.88 13.48
N LEU A 48 10.43 14.78 12.88
CA LEU A 48 9.69 13.50 12.76
C LEU A 48 10.35 12.59 11.73
N GLN A 49 10.79 13.14 10.59
CA GLN A 49 11.61 12.44 9.60
C GLN A 49 12.94 11.97 10.24
N ASP A 50 13.61 12.85 11.01
CA ASP A 50 14.89 12.58 11.64
C ASP A 50 14.78 11.64 12.84
N ARG A 51 13.69 11.71 13.63
CA ARG A 51 13.43 10.84 14.78
C ARG A 51 12.96 9.45 14.35
N ALA A 52 12.24 9.35 13.24
CA ALA A 52 12.00 8.06 12.57
C ALA A 52 13.33 7.45 12.09
N ASN A 53 14.21 8.26 11.48
CA ASN A 53 15.55 7.82 11.07
C ASN A 53 16.44 7.39 12.26
N GLN A 54 16.38 8.09 13.41
CA GLN A 54 17.17 7.76 14.61
C GLN A 54 16.64 6.54 15.38
N ALA A 55 15.31 6.34 15.46
CA ALA A 55 14.71 5.16 16.09
C ALA A 55 14.99 3.86 15.30
N LEU A 56 15.09 3.97 13.97
CA LEU A 56 15.47 2.85 13.09
C LEU A 56 16.90 2.33 13.37
N HIS A 57 17.83 3.18 13.84
CA HIS A 57 19.18 2.73 14.19
C HIS A 57 19.25 1.98 15.54
N ALA A 58 18.32 2.21 16.46
CA ALA A 58 18.31 1.56 17.78
C ALA A 58 17.50 0.24 17.84
N GLY A 59 16.63 -0.02 16.85
CA GLY A 59 15.65 -1.11 16.86
C GLY A 59 16.14 -2.49 16.39
N PHE A 60 17.36 -2.62 15.86
CA PHE A 60 17.83 -3.87 15.25
C PHE A 60 18.33 -4.95 16.22
N SER A 61 18.30 -4.72 17.54
CA SER A 61 18.88 -5.67 18.50
C SER A 61 17.89 -6.56 19.25
N ARG A 62 16.56 -6.46 19.05
CA ARG A 62 15.61 -7.26 19.85
C ARG A 62 14.29 -7.56 19.15
N LEU A 63 14.26 -8.53 18.23
CA LEU A 63 12.99 -9.20 17.90
C LEU A 63 13.24 -10.66 17.58
N SER A 64 13.19 -11.49 18.63
CA SER A 64 12.93 -12.92 18.52
C SER A 64 11.51 -13.20 19.02
N SER A 65 10.86 -14.14 18.33
CA SER A 65 9.69 -14.93 18.71
C SER A 65 8.35 -14.22 18.93
N CYS A 66 7.44 -14.39 17.96
CA CYS A 66 6.03 -14.59 18.21
C CYS A 66 5.52 -15.68 17.26
N SER A 67 4.85 -16.70 17.81
CA SER A 67 4.24 -17.82 17.11
C SER A 67 2.79 -17.94 17.59
N LEU A 68 1.81 -17.90 16.67
CA LEU A 68 0.36 -18.05 16.92
C LEU A 68 -0.32 -18.67 15.68
N PRO A 69 -1.55 -19.22 15.80
CA PRO A 69 -1.90 -20.54 15.30
C PRO A 69 -2.64 -20.51 13.95
N SER A 70 -2.49 -21.62 13.22
CA SER A 70 -3.12 -21.88 11.93
C SER A 70 -4.53 -22.42 12.12
N ASN A 71 -5.52 -21.81 11.46
CA ASN A 71 -6.81 -22.45 11.22
C ASN A 71 -7.29 -22.18 9.79
N GLY A 72 -7.32 -23.24 8.97
CA GLY A 72 -8.38 -23.50 8.00
C GLY A 72 -8.52 -22.66 6.73
N ASN A 73 -7.46 -22.45 5.94
CA ASN A 73 -7.51 -22.36 4.46
C ASN A 73 -6.09 -22.30 3.89
N GLN A 74 -5.64 -23.37 3.23
CA GLN A 74 -4.23 -23.52 2.83
C GLN A 74 -3.94 -22.78 1.51
N VAL A 75 -3.12 -21.73 1.59
CA VAL A 75 -2.60 -20.96 0.44
C VAL A 75 -1.08 -21.10 0.42
N TRP A 76 -0.50 -21.49 -0.72
CA TRP A 76 0.93 -21.81 -0.79
C TRP A 76 1.64 -21.05 -1.93
N ALA A 77 2.92 -20.68 -1.73
CA ALA A 77 3.72 -19.86 -2.64
C ALA A 77 4.82 -20.62 -3.42
N ARG A 78 4.80 -20.64 -4.76
CA ARG A 78 5.83 -21.26 -5.62
C ARG A 78 6.64 -20.26 -6.43
N ILE A 79 7.88 -20.66 -6.78
CA ILE A 79 8.68 -19.99 -7.81
C ILE A 79 8.30 -20.52 -9.21
N GLY A 80 7.63 -19.69 -10.01
CA GLY A 80 7.25 -19.96 -11.40
C GLY A 80 8.27 -19.43 -12.43
N ALA A 81 8.23 -19.96 -13.67
CA ALA A 81 8.97 -19.40 -14.79
C ALA A 81 8.18 -18.22 -15.41
N THR A 82 8.86 -17.11 -15.67
CA THR A 82 8.33 -15.88 -16.27
C THR A 82 7.88 -16.08 -17.72
N GLN A 83 6.59 -15.89 -17.99
CA GLN A 83 6.09 -14.98 -19.04
C GLN A 83 4.58 -14.76 -18.81
N LEU A 84 4.19 -13.58 -18.34
CA LEU A 84 2.80 -13.12 -18.38
C LEU A 84 2.74 -11.83 -19.19
N ASP A 85 3.16 -11.91 -20.46
CA ASP A 85 2.68 -10.95 -21.46
C ASP A 85 1.26 -11.36 -21.83
N LEU A 86 0.30 -11.09 -20.95
CA LEU A 86 -1.10 -11.15 -21.34
C LEU A 86 -1.44 -9.89 -22.14
N PRO A 87 -2.11 -10.01 -23.29
CA PRO A 87 -2.59 -8.86 -24.04
C PRO A 87 -3.48 -8.00 -23.14
N ARG A 88 -3.28 -6.69 -23.21
CA ARG A 88 -3.98 -5.66 -22.43
C ARG A 88 -5.45 -5.58 -22.87
N GLN A 89 -6.24 -6.59 -22.50
CA GLN A 89 -7.67 -6.63 -22.74
C GLN A 89 -8.41 -5.94 -21.59
N GLN A 90 -9.46 -5.19 -21.92
CA GLN A 90 -10.43 -4.74 -20.92
C GLN A 90 -11.17 -5.98 -20.41
N GLY A 91 -10.93 -6.34 -19.16
CA GLY A 91 -11.73 -7.32 -18.43
C GLY A 91 -12.98 -6.67 -17.86
N ALA A 92 -13.85 -7.48 -17.26
CA ALA A 92 -14.97 -6.95 -16.48
C ALA A 92 -14.45 -6.23 -15.22
N ALA A 93 -15.01 -5.06 -14.92
CA ALA A 93 -14.78 -4.36 -13.67
C ALA A 93 -15.08 -5.27 -12.47
N MET A 94 -14.19 -5.31 -11.49
CA MET A 94 -14.44 -6.08 -10.26
C MET A 94 -15.45 -5.36 -9.37
N SER A 95 -16.35 -6.12 -8.74
CA SER A 95 -17.21 -5.58 -7.69
C SER A 95 -16.38 -5.21 -6.46
N THR A 96 -16.91 -4.31 -5.62
CA THR A 96 -16.23 -3.92 -4.37
C THR A 96 -16.05 -5.11 -3.44
N ASP A 97 -17.01 -6.04 -3.38
CA ASP A 97 -16.92 -7.25 -2.55
C ASP A 97 -15.75 -8.16 -2.98
N VAL A 98 -15.54 -8.32 -4.29
CA VAL A 98 -14.40 -9.10 -4.81
C VAL A 98 -13.07 -8.42 -4.49
N ILE A 99 -13.01 -7.08 -4.60
CA ILE A 99 -11.81 -6.32 -4.23
C ILE A 99 -11.52 -6.45 -2.73
N GLU A 100 -12.56 -6.41 -1.89
CA GLU A 100 -12.42 -6.63 -0.45
C GLU A 100 -11.95 -8.05 -0.11
N GLU A 101 -12.40 -9.08 -0.82
CA GLU A 101 -11.88 -10.45 -0.63
C GLU A 101 -10.38 -10.53 -0.96
N ARG A 102 -9.93 -9.77 -1.96
CA ARG A 102 -8.51 -9.68 -2.36
C ARG A 102 -7.67 -8.94 -1.34
N LEU A 103 -8.30 -8.05 -0.58
CA LEU A 103 -7.70 -7.31 0.51
C LEU A 103 -7.86 -8.14 1.78
N GLY A 104 -6.80 -8.83 2.17
CA GLY A 104 -6.74 -9.44 3.48
C GLY A 104 -6.92 -8.42 4.61
N GLU A 105 -6.79 -8.86 5.84
CA GLU A 105 -6.90 -7.99 7.02
C GLU A 105 -5.67 -7.09 7.14
N ILE A 106 -5.68 -5.98 6.40
CA ILE A 106 -4.58 -5.01 6.36
C ILE A 106 -4.95 -3.85 7.29
N PRO A 107 -4.24 -3.67 8.42
CA PRO A 107 -4.51 -2.58 9.33
C PRO A 107 -4.02 -1.25 8.75
N VAL A 108 -4.83 -0.21 8.94
CA VAL A 108 -4.44 1.20 8.80
C VAL A 108 -4.87 1.96 10.05
N TYR A 109 -4.18 3.05 10.37
CA TYR A 109 -4.29 3.71 11.65
C TYR A 109 -4.79 5.14 11.48
N ALA A 110 -5.91 5.45 12.14
CA ALA A 110 -6.51 6.77 12.17
C ALA A 110 -6.39 7.38 13.57
N LEU A 111 -6.57 8.70 13.66
CA LEU A 111 -6.71 9.37 14.95
C LEU A 111 -8.18 9.52 15.31
N SER A 112 -8.49 9.32 16.59
CA SER A 112 -9.79 9.65 17.15
C SER A 112 -9.66 10.70 18.25
N ASN A 113 -10.67 11.56 18.35
CA ASN A 113 -10.81 12.51 19.45
C ASN A 113 -11.35 11.81 20.72
N PRO A 114 -11.48 12.50 21.86
CA PRO A 114 -12.02 11.91 23.09
C PRO A 114 -13.46 11.39 22.98
N ASN A 115 -14.25 11.90 22.02
CA ASN A 115 -15.61 11.43 21.74
C ASN A 115 -15.63 10.15 20.89
N GLY A 116 -14.46 9.66 20.45
CA GLY A 116 -14.34 8.50 19.57
C GLY A 116 -14.57 8.80 18.09
N GLU A 117 -14.66 10.08 17.70
CA GLU A 117 -14.86 10.50 16.31
C GLU A 117 -13.50 10.60 15.59
N PHE A 118 -13.47 10.26 14.30
CA PHE A 118 -12.26 10.39 13.50
C PHE A 118 -11.86 11.86 13.34
N VAL A 119 -10.58 12.12 13.55
CA VAL A 119 -10.00 13.45 13.32
C VAL A 119 -9.89 13.68 11.82
N LEU A 120 -10.48 14.79 11.36
CA LEU A 120 -10.41 15.24 9.98
C LEU A 120 -9.66 16.57 9.87
N VAL A 121 -8.93 16.74 8.77
CA VAL A 121 -8.25 17.99 8.42
C VAL A 121 -9.11 18.76 7.43
N SER A 122 -9.64 19.92 7.85
CA SER A 122 -10.48 20.75 6.99
C SER A 122 -9.67 21.53 5.95
N GLY A 123 -10.03 21.38 4.67
CA GLY A 123 -9.46 22.16 3.57
C GLY A 123 -10.09 23.55 3.51
N LYS A 124 -9.34 24.58 3.94
CA LYS A 124 -9.80 25.98 4.00
C LYS A 124 -10.38 26.54 2.69
N LYS A 125 -9.96 25.99 1.54
CA LYS A 125 -10.34 26.48 0.19
C LYS A 125 -11.39 25.62 -0.51
N THR A 126 -11.58 24.37 -0.08
CA THR A 126 -12.38 23.38 -0.83
C THR A 126 -13.69 23.03 -0.15
N GLY A 127 -13.86 23.38 1.14
CA GLY A 127 -14.98 22.92 1.96
C GLY A 127 -14.98 21.40 2.18
N LYS A 128 -13.92 20.70 1.75
CA LYS A 128 -13.74 19.26 1.91
C LYS A 128 -12.83 18.98 3.09
N SER A 129 -13.10 17.89 3.78
CA SER A 129 -12.30 17.40 4.90
C SER A 129 -11.47 16.19 4.48
N LEU A 130 -10.31 16.01 5.11
CA LEU A 130 -9.40 14.90 4.83
C LEU A 130 -9.24 14.01 6.06
N GLY A 131 -9.56 12.73 5.93
CA GLY A 131 -9.18 11.71 6.92
C GLY A 131 -7.79 11.17 6.59
N LEU A 132 -6.89 11.19 7.57
CA LEU A 132 -5.53 10.65 7.41
C LEU A 132 -5.48 9.22 7.94
N LEU A 133 -4.89 8.32 7.14
CA LEU A 133 -4.78 6.89 7.44
C LEU A 133 -3.32 6.44 7.30
N CYS A 134 -2.63 6.19 8.41
CA CYS A 134 -1.24 5.74 8.41
C CYS A 134 -1.16 4.22 8.20
N PHE A 135 -0.18 3.75 7.44
CA PHE A 135 0.13 2.31 7.32
C PHE A 135 0.98 1.78 8.48
N LYS A 136 1.47 2.67 9.33
CA LYS A 136 2.33 2.36 10.48
C LYS A 136 1.76 3.00 11.75
N GLU A 137 1.62 2.19 12.79
CA GLU A 137 1.01 2.63 14.06
C GLU A 137 1.87 3.70 14.74
N GLU A 138 3.18 3.54 14.72
CA GLU A 138 4.11 4.50 15.33
C GLU A 138 4.03 5.87 14.66
N ASP A 139 3.80 5.91 13.35
CA ASP A 139 3.64 7.16 12.59
C ASP A 139 2.31 7.84 12.96
N ALA A 140 1.23 7.07 13.16
CA ALA A 140 -0.02 7.60 13.68
C ALA A 140 0.13 8.09 15.13
N ALA A 141 0.85 7.37 15.98
CA ALA A 141 1.11 7.78 17.36
C ALA A 141 1.92 9.08 17.42
N ALA A 142 2.95 9.21 16.56
CA ALA A 142 3.72 10.44 16.45
C ALA A 142 2.85 11.61 15.95
N LEU A 143 1.99 11.37 14.96
CA LEU A 143 1.03 12.37 14.48
C LEU A 143 0.04 12.80 15.58
N LEU A 144 -0.40 11.87 16.44
CA LEU A 144 -1.26 12.17 17.58
C LEU A 144 -0.57 13.10 18.59
N GLU A 145 0.68 12.81 18.93
CA GLU A 145 1.46 13.65 19.84
C GLU A 145 1.66 15.05 19.26
N GLU A 146 1.96 15.15 17.97
CA GLU A 146 2.04 16.44 17.28
C GLU A 146 0.69 17.18 17.34
N MET A 147 -0.41 16.49 17.05
CA MET A 147 -1.75 17.07 17.08
C MET A 147 -2.18 17.54 18.49
N LYS A 148 -1.73 16.88 19.56
CA LYS A 148 -1.92 17.34 20.94
C LYS A 148 -1.23 18.67 21.21
N THR A 149 -0.07 18.94 20.58
CA THR A 149 0.58 20.23 20.75
C THR A 149 -0.22 21.35 20.11
N ILE A 150 -0.85 21.06 18.96
CA ILE A 150 -1.53 22.01 18.09
C ILE A 150 -2.97 22.28 18.53
N ASN A 151 -3.72 21.24 18.87
CA ASN A 151 -5.13 21.32 19.20
C ASN A 151 -5.37 20.93 20.67
N PRO A 152 -5.70 21.89 21.55
CA PRO A 152 -5.95 21.62 22.97
C PRO A 152 -7.04 20.57 23.23
N SER A 153 -8.04 20.46 22.35
CA SER A 153 -9.10 19.43 22.49
C SER A 153 -8.55 18.01 22.40
N MET A 154 -7.44 17.81 21.69
CA MET A 154 -6.78 16.52 21.54
C MET A 154 -5.97 16.11 22.76
N ARG A 155 -5.64 17.05 23.67
CA ARG A 155 -4.91 16.77 24.93
C ARG A 155 -5.76 16.08 25.98
N GLN A 156 -7.08 16.14 25.83
CA GLN A 156 -8.01 15.52 26.77
C GLN A 156 -7.82 14.00 26.79
N ARG A 157 -8.09 13.40 27.96
CA ARG A 157 -8.07 11.96 28.13
C ARG A 157 -9.13 11.34 27.20
N GLY A 158 -8.69 10.54 26.24
CA GLY A 158 -9.58 9.84 25.30
C GLY A 158 -9.11 9.88 23.84
N SER A 159 -8.33 10.89 23.44
CA SER A 159 -7.73 10.92 22.10
C SER A 159 -6.74 9.78 21.92
N LYS A 160 -6.88 9.00 20.85
CA LYS A 160 -6.08 7.79 20.63
C LYS A 160 -5.95 7.44 19.15
N VAL A 161 -4.95 6.61 18.87
CA VAL A 161 -4.83 5.90 17.60
C VAL A 161 -5.85 4.76 17.57
N VAL A 162 -6.52 4.59 16.43
CA VAL A 162 -7.52 3.53 16.20
C VAL A 162 -7.10 2.75 14.96
N SER A 163 -7.05 1.42 15.08
CA SER A 163 -6.85 0.54 13.94
C SER A 163 -8.15 0.33 13.17
N LEU A 164 -8.05 0.38 11.85
CA LEU A 164 -9.12 0.17 10.90
C LEU A 164 -8.68 -0.88 9.88
N ASP A 165 -9.63 -1.66 9.37
CA ASP A 165 -9.38 -2.61 8.29
C ASP A 165 -9.47 -1.89 6.94
N LEU A 166 -8.39 -1.92 6.17
CA LEU A 166 -8.28 -1.25 4.86
C LEU A 166 -9.41 -1.63 3.92
N LYS A 167 -9.87 -2.90 3.93
CA LYS A 167 -10.95 -3.33 3.04
C LYS A 167 -12.27 -2.58 3.32
N LYS A 168 -12.55 -2.26 4.59
CA LYS A 168 -13.71 -1.45 5.00
C LYS A 168 -13.58 0.01 4.55
N ILE A 169 -12.35 0.55 4.52
CA ILE A 169 -12.09 1.92 4.06
C ILE A 169 -12.44 2.08 2.58
N ILE A 170 -12.17 1.08 1.74
CA ILE A 170 -12.44 1.16 0.30
C ILE A 170 -13.93 1.33 -0.01
N ARG A 171 -14.80 0.75 0.83
CA ARG A 171 -16.25 0.92 0.76
C ARG A 171 -16.71 2.26 1.33
N MET A 172 -15.99 2.79 2.31
CA MET A 172 -16.42 3.96 3.06
C MET A 172 -16.49 5.19 2.17
N LYS A 173 -17.70 5.74 2.03
CA LYS A 173 -17.96 7.02 1.39
C LYS A 173 -18.61 7.93 2.42
N VAL A 174 -17.96 9.05 2.71
CA VAL A 174 -18.50 10.08 3.60
C VAL A 174 -18.58 11.36 2.81
N ASN A 175 -19.77 11.96 2.73
CA ASN A 175 -20.00 13.17 1.96
C ASN A 175 -19.06 14.29 2.44
N GLY A 176 -18.34 14.90 1.50
CA GLY A 176 -17.40 15.97 1.80
C GLY A 176 -16.08 15.53 2.44
N VAL A 177 -15.84 14.21 2.60
CA VAL A 177 -14.59 13.69 3.17
C VAL A 177 -13.84 12.84 2.15
N ALA A 178 -12.56 13.13 1.96
CA ALA A 178 -11.63 12.26 1.25
C ALA A 178 -10.69 11.58 2.26
N PHE A 179 -10.23 10.37 1.95
CA PHE A 179 -9.20 9.70 2.74
C PHE A 179 -7.85 9.80 2.04
N ARG A 180 -6.79 10.03 2.81
CA ARG A 180 -5.41 10.04 2.32
C ARG A 180 -4.58 9.07 3.12
N PHE A 181 -3.91 8.17 2.40
CA PHE A 181 -2.97 7.25 2.98
C PHE A 181 -1.64 7.94 3.27
N ILE A 182 -1.06 7.60 4.42
CA ILE A 182 0.29 7.95 4.82
C ILE A 182 1.11 6.66 4.82
N PRO A 183 2.00 6.45 3.83
CA PRO A 183 2.78 5.23 3.70
C PRO A 183 3.89 5.17 4.76
N ASP A 184 4.33 3.95 5.10
CA ASP A 184 5.53 3.74 5.89
C ASP A 184 6.76 4.26 5.13
N SER A 185 7.47 5.22 5.74
CA SER A 185 8.68 5.84 5.17
C SER A 185 9.77 4.81 4.83
N THR A 186 9.86 3.72 5.59
CA THR A 186 10.78 2.60 5.31
C THR A 186 10.45 1.96 3.97
N GLN A 187 9.16 1.78 3.70
CA GLN A 187 8.70 1.16 2.45
C GLN A 187 8.83 2.12 1.26
N ILE A 188 8.72 3.43 1.48
CA ILE A 188 9.05 4.43 0.45
C ILE A 188 10.52 4.35 0.06
N LYS A 189 11.44 4.31 1.04
CA LYS A 189 12.87 4.14 0.79
C LYS A 189 13.15 2.83 0.03
N ASN A 190 12.54 1.73 0.47
CA ASN A 190 12.64 0.44 -0.18
C ASN A 190 12.16 0.47 -1.65
N ALA A 191 11.06 1.17 -1.91
CA ALA A 191 10.49 1.34 -3.24
C ALA A 191 11.42 2.12 -4.18
N LEU A 192 11.95 3.26 -3.72
CA LEU A 192 12.89 4.07 -4.48
C LEU A 192 14.15 3.29 -4.83
N GLN A 193 14.71 2.54 -3.88
CA GLN A 193 15.88 1.68 -4.12
C GLN A 193 15.62 0.59 -5.17
N GLU A 194 14.44 -0.04 -5.16
CA GLU A 194 14.12 -1.06 -6.18
C GLU A 194 13.85 -0.44 -7.57
N ARG A 195 13.28 0.77 -7.63
CA ARG A 195 13.12 1.53 -8.88
C ARG A 195 14.47 1.97 -9.46
N GLU A 196 15.37 2.46 -8.62
CA GLU A 196 16.75 2.83 -9.00
C GLU A 196 17.49 1.62 -9.58
N LYS A 197 17.44 0.46 -8.92
CA LYS A 197 18.01 -0.80 -9.44
C LYS A 197 17.40 -1.23 -10.77
N ALA A 198 16.14 -0.90 -11.02
CA ALA A 198 15.46 -1.19 -12.28
C ALA A 198 15.76 -0.15 -13.39
N GLY A 199 16.59 0.87 -13.11
CA GLY A 199 16.97 1.91 -14.07
C GLY A 199 16.01 3.10 -14.12
N TYR A 200 15.12 3.24 -13.14
CA TYR A 200 14.14 4.32 -13.05
C TYR A 200 14.36 5.14 -11.77
N PRO A 201 15.44 5.94 -11.67
CA PRO A 201 15.65 6.80 -10.51
C PRO A 201 14.49 7.80 -10.40
N ASP A 202 14.02 8.03 -9.17
CA ASP A 202 12.90 8.91 -8.86
C ASP A 202 13.17 9.59 -7.52
N ASP A 203 12.79 10.86 -7.39
CA ASP A 203 12.99 11.65 -6.17
C ASP A 203 11.88 11.41 -5.12
N GLY A 204 10.81 10.70 -5.52
CA GLY A 204 9.68 10.41 -4.65
C GLY A 204 8.83 9.24 -5.13
N PHE A 205 7.91 8.79 -4.29
CA PHE A 205 7.00 7.71 -4.63
C PHE A 205 5.55 8.19 -4.48
N PRO A 206 4.74 8.20 -5.57
CA PRO A 206 3.45 8.90 -5.60
C PRO A 206 2.28 8.02 -5.11
N GLY A 207 2.39 7.44 -3.91
CA GLY A 207 1.31 6.63 -3.32
C GLY A 207 1.82 5.68 -2.24
N VAL A 208 1.03 4.64 -1.95
CA VAL A 208 1.47 3.56 -1.06
C VAL A 208 2.23 2.51 -1.87
N PRO A 209 3.53 2.29 -1.58
CA PRO A 209 4.31 1.30 -2.30
C PRO A 209 3.86 -0.10 -1.92
N VAL A 210 3.74 -0.94 -2.95
CA VAL A 210 3.58 -2.37 -2.79
C VAL A 210 4.58 -3.12 -3.66
N PHE A 211 5.00 -4.29 -3.20
CA PHE A 211 6.07 -5.08 -3.78
C PHE A 211 5.53 -6.40 -4.29
N GLN A 212 5.97 -6.79 -5.49
CA GLN A 212 5.66 -8.08 -6.08
C GLN A 212 6.93 -8.71 -6.67
N SER A 213 6.91 -10.02 -6.92
CA SER A 213 7.95 -10.69 -7.69
C SER A 213 7.32 -11.38 -8.89
N ARG A 214 7.98 -11.29 -10.05
CA ARG A 214 7.58 -12.03 -11.26
C ARG A 214 7.69 -13.53 -11.08
N SER A 215 8.56 -13.95 -10.17
CA SER A 215 8.85 -15.34 -9.90
C SER A 215 7.92 -15.94 -8.85
N LEU A 216 7.20 -15.16 -8.04
CA LEU A 216 6.37 -15.68 -6.95
C LEU A 216 4.90 -15.78 -7.34
N VAL A 217 4.31 -16.96 -7.20
CA VAL A 217 2.89 -17.22 -7.48
C VAL A 217 2.30 -18.00 -6.31
N LEU A 218 1.12 -17.58 -5.83
CA LEU A 218 0.31 -18.35 -4.91
C LEU A 218 -0.61 -19.30 -5.68
N GLN A 219 -0.79 -20.52 -5.19
CA GLN A 219 -1.79 -21.42 -5.73
C GLN A 219 -2.77 -21.82 -4.64
N SER A 220 -4.05 -21.75 -4.95
CA SER A 220 -5.15 -22.20 -4.10
C SER A 220 -6.28 -22.72 -4.99
N HIS A 221 -6.83 -23.90 -4.69
CA HIS A 221 -7.97 -24.48 -5.43
C HIS A 221 -7.82 -24.44 -6.96
N ASN A 222 -6.67 -24.88 -7.48
CA ASN A 222 -6.30 -24.83 -8.92
C ASN A 222 -6.26 -23.45 -9.57
N LYS A 223 -6.38 -22.37 -8.79
CA LYS A 223 -6.18 -20.99 -9.26
C LYS A 223 -4.80 -20.50 -8.86
N ARG A 224 -4.24 -19.64 -9.71
CA ARG A 224 -2.96 -18.97 -9.49
C ARG A 224 -3.21 -17.49 -9.20
N TYR A 225 -2.52 -16.98 -8.21
CA TYR A 225 -2.60 -15.59 -7.79
C TYR A 225 -1.22 -14.98 -7.67
N ARG A 226 -1.06 -13.71 -8.02
CA ARG A 226 0.15 -12.94 -7.78
C ARG A 226 0.05 -12.23 -6.44
N PRO A 227 0.89 -12.61 -5.45
CA PRO A 227 0.91 -11.94 -4.17
C PRO A 227 1.56 -10.56 -4.30
N VAL A 228 0.94 -9.58 -3.66
CA VAL A 228 1.42 -8.20 -3.56
C VAL A 228 1.56 -7.85 -2.08
N PHE A 229 2.73 -7.36 -1.68
CA PHE A 229 3.10 -7.15 -0.28
C PHE A 229 3.26 -5.66 0.02
N PHE A 230 2.76 -5.21 1.18
CA PHE A 230 3.00 -3.84 1.66
C PHE A 230 4.41 -3.65 2.25
N ARG A 231 5.08 -4.74 2.61
CA ARG A 231 6.45 -4.74 3.14
C ARG A 231 7.37 -5.52 2.22
N LYS A 232 8.46 -4.90 1.78
CA LYS A 232 9.48 -5.56 0.96
C LYS A 232 10.09 -6.76 1.68
N GLU A 233 10.27 -6.65 2.99
CA GLU A 233 10.86 -7.70 3.82
C GLU A 233 10.00 -8.99 3.79
N ASP A 234 8.68 -8.85 3.76
CA ASP A 234 7.75 -9.98 3.71
C ASP A 234 7.80 -10.70 2.35
N LEU A 235 7.92 -9.95 1.25
CA LEU A 235 8.17 -10.52 -0.08
C LEU A 235 9.50 -11.27 -0.11
N GLN A 236 10.57 -10.66 0.39
CA GLN A 236 11.90 -11.28 0.41
C GLN A 236 11.93 -12.55 1.26
N LYS A 237 11.26 -12.54 2.43
CA LYS A 237 11.10 -13.72 3.28
C LYS A 237 10.34 -14.84 2.55
N SER A 238 9.28 -14.50 1.84
CA SER A 238 8.49 -15.45 1.04
C SER A 238 9.32 -16.06 -0.10
N LEU A 239 10.08 -15.24 -0.83
CA LEU A 239 10.99 -15.69 -1.89
C LEU A 239 12.11 -16.60 -1.36
N ALA A 240 12.74 -16.22 -0.24
CA ALA A 240 13.80 -17.00 0.39
C ALA A 240 13.28 -18.37 0.86
N ARG A 241 12.07 -18.41 1.43
CA ARG A 241 11.41 -19.66 1.84
C ARG A 241 11.12 -20.54 0.62
N ALA A 242 10.46 -20.01 -0.39
CA ALA A 242 10.10 -20.75 -1.60
C ALA A 242 11.36 -21.29 -2.33
N SER A 243 12.44 -20.50 -2.37
CA SER A 243 13.74 -20.89 -2.92
C SER A 243 14.34 -22.08 -2.18
N ARG A 244 14.40 -22.04 -0.84
CA ARG A 244 14.92 -23.14 -0.02
C ARG A 244 14.09 -24.41 -0.19
N GLN A 245 12.76 -24.29 -0.15
CA GLN A 245 11.86 -25.44 -0.25
C GLN A 245 11.86 -26.10 -1.62
N GLN A 246 12.02 -25.32 -2.70
CA GLN A 246 12.07 -25.85 -4.06
C GLN A 246 13.47 -26.24 -4.52
N ASN A 247 14.48 -26.08 -3.65
CA ASN A 247 15.89 -26.22 -4.01
C ASN A 247 16.24 -25.43 -5.29
N LYS A 248 15.78 -24.18 -5.37
CA LYS A 248 16.00 -23.25 -6.50
C LYS A 248 16.74 -22.01 -6.02
N LEU A 249 17.46 -21.36 -6.93
CA LEU A 249 18.06 -20.04 -6.66
C LEU A 249 16.99 -19.02 -6.26
N ASN A 250 17.30 -18.17 -5.28
CA ASN A 250 16.40 -17.14 -4.81
C ASN A 250 16.27 -16.03 -5.87
N PRO A 251 15.07 -15.81 -6.44
CA PRO A 251 14.86 -14.79 -7.47
C PRO A 251 15.13 -13.36 -6.99
N ALA A 252 15.07 -13.09 -5.69
CA ALA A 252 15.36 -11.76 -5.12
C ALA A 252 16.78 -11.24 -5.45
N PHE A 253 17.71 -12.12 -5.84
CA PHE A 253 19.06 -11.73 -6.27
C PHE A 253 19.14 -11.35 -7.76
N ARG A 254 18.08 -11.59 -8.54
CA ARG A 254 18.01 -11.22 -9.95
C ARG A 254 17.52 -9.78 -10.06
N GLN A 255 18.27 -8.95 -10.79
CA GLN A 255 17.89 -7.57 -11.05
C GLN A 255 16.52 -7.52 -11.74
N GLY A 256 15.62 -6.67 -11.21
CA GLY A 256 14.27 -6.48 -11.75
C GLY A 256 13.26 -7.58 -11.45
N ASP A 257 13.61 -8.61 -10.65
CA ASP A 257 12.63 -9.62 -10.23
C ASP A 257 11.62 -9.06 -9.23
N ILE A 258 12.11 -8.29 -8.24
CA ILE A 258 11.27 -7.50 -7.35
C ILE A 258 10.83 -6.24 -8.11
N GLN A 259 9.52 -6.04 -8.18
CA GLN A 259 8.90 -4.89 -8.81
C GLN A 259 8.07 -4.12 -7.80
N VAL A 260 7.97 -2.81 -8.02
CA VAL A 260 7.21 -1.90 -7.16
C VAL A 260 6.03 -1.34 -7.94
N ALA A 261 4.86 -1.31 -7.31
CA ALA A 261 3.64 -0.70 -7.85
C ALA A 261 3.01 0.23 -6.80
N VAL A 262 2.09 1.08 -7.25
CA VAL A 262 1.32 1.98 -6.39
C VAL A 262 -0.02 1.31 -6.06
N PHE A 263 -0.30 1.13 -4.77
CA PHE A 263 -1.52 0.47 -4.29
C PHE A 263 -2.80 1.08 -4.90
N GLU A 264 -2.90 2.40 -4.87
CA GLU A 264 -4.07 3.15 -5.35
C GLU A 264 -4.33 2.91 -6.84
N GLU A 265 -3.27 2.76 -7.64
CA GLU A 265 -3.37 2.46 -9.07
C GLU A 265 -3.87 1.04 -9.33
N ILE A 266 -3.46 0.08 -8.50
CA ILE A 266 -3.97 -1.31 -8.59
C ILE A 266 -5.46 -1.33 -8.28
N ILE A 267 -5.90 -0.70 -7.18
CA ILE A 267 -7.31 -0.64 -6.79
C ILE A 267 -8.14 0.07 -7.87
N LYS A 268 -7.63 1.17 -8.42
CA LYS A 268 -8.25 1.86 -9.55
C LYS A 268 -8.40 0.93 -10.75
N GLY A 269 -7.32 0.24 -11.13
CA GLY A 269 -7.33 -0.70 -12.25
C GLY A 269 -8.31 -1.86 -12.05
N MET A 270 -8.42 -2.41 -10.84
CA MET A 270 -9.42 -3.44 -10.51
C MET A 270 -10.86 -2.93 -10.71
N LYS A 271 -11.14 -1.69 -10.30
CA LYS A 271 -12.45 -1.03 -10.46
C LYS A 271 -12.76 -0.69 -11.92
N GLU A 272 -11.74 -0.41 -12.72
CA GLU A 272 -11.87 -0.07 -14.15
C GLU A 272 -11.82 -1.29 -15.08
N GLY A 273 -11.64 -2.50 -14.53
CA GLY A 273 -11.61 -3.75 -15.31
C GLY A 273 -10.29 -4.01 -16.03
N ALA A 274 -9.17 -3.45 -15.56
CA ALA A 274 -7.86 -3.78 -16.10
C ALA A 274 -7.50 -5.24 -15.78
N SER A 275 -7.46 -6.07 -16.83
CA SER A 275 -7.18 -7.52 -16.71
C SER A 275 -5.84 -7.84 -16.06
N THR A 276 -4.87 -6.91 -16.11
CA THR A 276 -3.57 -7.00 -15.47
C THR A 276 -3.62 -7.15 -13.95
N TRP A 277 -4.78 -6.95 -13.31
CA TRP A 277 -4.95 -7.09 -11.86
C TRP A 277 -5.87 -8.24 -11.46
N ASN A 278 -6.33 -9.05 -12.44
CA ASN A 278 -7.30 -10.14 -12.24
C ASN A 278 -6.81 -11.30 -11.39
N ASP A 279 -5.52 -11.41 -11.15
CA ASP A 279 -4.89 -12.47 -10.35
C ASP A 279 -4.15 -11.91 -9.12
N VAL A 280 -4.17 -10.59 -8.88
CA VAL A 280 -3.52 -9.99 -7.70
C VAL A 280 -4.26 -10.32 -6.41
N VAL A 281 -3.53 -10.66 -5.36
CA VAL A 281 -4.03 -10.71 -3.97
C VAL A 281 -3.07 -9.95 -3.06
N PHE A 282 -3.61 -9.24 -2.07
CA PHE A 282 -2.80 -8.45 -1.15
C PHE A 282 -2.47 -9.26 0.11
N ILE A 283 -1.19 -9.29 0.46
CA ILE A 283 -0.68 -10.00 1.63
C ILE A 283 -0.57 -9.01 2.80
N PRO A 284 -1.26 -9.26 3.93
CA PRO A 284 -1.15 -8.41 5.09
C PRO A 284 0.28 -8.31 5.62
N PRO A 285 0.69 -7.15 6.15
CA PRO A 285 2.00 -6.99 6.78
C PRO A 285 2.27 -8.04 7.87
N GLY A 286 3.41 -8.70 7.82
CA GLY A 286 3.81 -9.73 8.78
C GLY A 286 3.14 -11.10 8.58
N PHE A 287 2.22 -11.23 7.61
CA PHE A 287 1.58 -12.51 7.31
C PHE A 287 2.59 -13.47 6.66
N ASP A 288 2.64 -14.70 7.20
CA ASP A 288 3.54 -15.74 6.69
C ASP A 288 2.79 -16.69 5.76
N VAL A 289 3.13 -16.67 4.47
CA VAL A 289 2.53 -17.58 3.49
C VAL A 289 3.17 -18.96 3.64
N THR A 290 2.52 -19.86 4.38
CA THR A 290 3.03 -21.22 4.65
C THR A 290 2.74 -22.19 3.50
N MET A 291 3.70 -23.06 3.18
CA MET A 291 3.49 -24.26 2.35
C MET A 291 3.33 -25.49 3.24
N ASN A 292 2.33 -26.34 2.96
CA ASN A 292 2.38 -27.75 3.39
C ASN A 292 3.20 -28.57 2.38
N PRO A 293 3.98 -29.56 2.84
CA PRO A 293 4.66 -30.49 1.94
C PRO A 293 3.63 -31.30 1.15
N THR A 294 3.95 -31.54 -0.12
CA THR A 294 3.24 -32.45 -1.02
C THR A 294 2.99 -33.79 -0.31
N PRO A 295 1.81 -34.43 -0.44
CA PRO A 295 1.67 -35.83 -0.05
C PRO A 295 2.71 -36.63 -0.82
N GLU A 296 3.64 -37.26 -0.09
CA GLU A 296 4.49 -38.28 -0.67
C GLU A 296 3.60 -39.31 -1.36
N GLN A 297 4.05 -39.72 -2.54
CA GLN A 297 3.43 -40.80 -3.30
C GLN A 297 3.26 -42.00 -2.36
N SER A 298 2.01 -42.42 -2.17
CA SER A 298 1.68 -43.72 -1.62
C SER A 298 2.31 -44.78 -2.53
N THR A 299 3.51 -45.22 -2.19
CA THR A 299 4.01 -46.54 -2.61
C THR A 299 3.20 -47.56 -1.83
N GLU A 300 2.14 -48.04 -2.47
CA GLU A 300 1.43 -49.24 -2.07
C GLU A 300 2.27 -50.43 -2.61
N ASN A 301 2.88 -51.16 -1.67
CA ASN A 301 3.34 -52.54 -1.86
C ASN A 301 2.21 -53.48 -1.41
#